data_AF-A0A9E5A2I5-F1
#
_entry.id   AF-A0A9E5A2I5-F1
#
_cell.length_a   1.000
_cell.length_b   1.000
_cell.length_c   1.000
_cell.angle_alpha   90.00
_cell.angle_beta   90.00
_cell.angle_gamma   90.00
#
_symmetry.space_group_name_H-M   'P 1'
#
loop_
_entity.id
_entity.type
_entity.pdbx_description
1 polymer ?
#
loop_
_entity_poly.entity_id
_entity_poly.type
_entity_poly.pdbx_seq_one_letter_code
_entity_poly.pdbx_strand_id
1 'polypeptide(L)' 'MLGISRLYYTMYEMDIVSKYEAGKYVLEGVPPDFEKILKEALRIRKGESKSYYSSPFKRRKDTLSFMWYMIPQFND' A
#
# COMPACT_ATOMS: atom_id res chain seq x y z
N MET A 1 -1.77 -4.01 3.00
CA MET A 1 -1.48 -2.83 2.14
C MET A 1 -2.49 -1.71 2.40
N LEU A 2 -3.65 -1.67 1.73
CA LEU A 2 -4.55 -0.50 1.85
C LEU A 2 -5.10 -0.20 3.26
N GLY A 3 -5.17 -1.21 4.14
CA GLY A 3 -5.54 -1.00 5.54
C GLY A 3 -4.51 -0.15 6.31
N ILE A 4 -3.22 -0.51 6.23
CA ILE A 4 -2.15 0.25 6.88
C ILE A 4 -1.96 1.62 6.21
N SER A 5 -2.18 1.72 4.89
CA SER A 5 -2.20 3.01 4.19
C SER A 5 -3.28 3.95 4.73
N ARG A 6 -4.47 3.42 5.05
CA ARG A 6 -5.55 4.23 5.63
C ARG A 6 -5.23 4.68 7.06
N LEU A 7 -4.64 3.80 7.88
CA LEU A 7 -4.18 4.20 9.21
C LEU A 7 -3.14 5.31 9.12
N TYR A 8 -2.18 5.18 8.19
CA TYR A 8 -1.16 6.20 7.95
C TYR A 8 -1.80 7.54 7.57
N TYR A 9 -2.69 7.54 6.57
CA TYR A 9 -3.43 8.75 6.17
C TYR A 9 -4.15 9.40 7.35
N THR A 10 -4.88 8.62 8.15
CA THR A 10 -5.66 9.16 9.27
C THR A 10 -4.79 9.75 10.37
N MET A 11 -3.62 9.19 10.62
CA MET A 11 -2.69 9.74 11.61
C MET A 11 -2.07 11.06 11.14
N TYR A 12 -1.72 11.16 9.86
CA TYR A 12 -0.99 12.32 9.33
C TYR A 12 -1.92 13.48 8.92
N GLU A 13 -3.04 13.17 8.27
CA GLU A 13 -3.99 14.16 7.77
C GLU A 13 -5.14 14.44 8.76
N MET A 14 -5.22 13.69 9.86
CA MET A 14 -6.30 13.79 10.85
C MET A 14 -7.71 13.60 10.24
N ASP A 15 -7.81 12.88 9.13
CA ASP A 15 -9.05 12.63 8.37
C ASP A 15 -9.20 11.15 7.96
N ILE A 16 -10.39 10.73 7.55
CA ILE A 16 -10.71 9.35 7.16
C ILE A 16 -11.16 9.28 5.71
N VAL A 17 -10.32 8.67 4.88
CA VAL A 17 -10.64 8.37 3.48
C VAL A 17 -10.88 6.88 3.23
N SER A 18 -11.34 6.56 2.02
CA SER A 18 -11.48 5.17 1.60
C SER A 18 -10.11 4.46 1.53
N LYS A 19 -10.11 3.13 1.64
CA LYS A 19 -8.89 2.31 1.44
C LYS A 19 -8.22 2.56 0.08
N TYR A 20 -9.02 2.86 -0.94
CA TYR A 20 -8.51 3.12 -2.28
C TYR A 20 -7.79 4.48 -2.35
N GLU A 21 -8.43 5.53 -1.82
CA GLU A 21 -7.84 6.88 -1.75
C GLU A 21 -6.57 6.90 -0.90
N ALA A 22 -6.60 6.29 0.30
CA ALA A 22 -5.41 6.16 1.13
C ALA A 22 -4.28 5.40 0.44
N GLY A 23 -4.60 4.41 -0.39
CA GLY A 23 -3.60 3.69 -1.18
C GLY A 23 -2.96 4.54 -2.26
N LYS A 24 -3.71 5.46 -2.90
CA LYS A 24 -3.16 6.44 -3.85
C LYS A 24 -2.29 7.46 -3.14
N TYR A 25 -2.77 8.00 -2.02
CA TYR A 25 -2.01 8.93 -1.19
C TYR A 25 -0.64 8.35 -0.81
N VAL A 26 -0.61 7.14 -0.25
CA VAL A 26 0.66 6.49 0.10
C VAL A 26 1.52 6.19 -1.13
N LEU A 27 0.92 5.88 -2.28
CA LEU A 27 1.66 5.64 -3.53
C LEU A 27 2.49 6.86 -3.98
N GLU A 28 2.05 8.07 -3.66
CA GLU A 28 2.74 9.31 -4.04
C GLU A 28 4.00 9.57 -3.19
N GLY A 29 4.06 9.04 -1.96
CA GLY A 29 5.14 9.31 -1.00
C GLY A 29 6.12 8.15 -0.74
N VAL A 30 5.84 6.95 -1.23
CA VAL A 30 6.69 5.78 -0.95
C VAL A 30 7.88 5.64 -1.89
N PRO A 31 8.94 4.95 -1.46
CA PRO A 31 10.01 4.51 -2.36
C PRO A 31 9.50 3.71 -3.57
N PRO A 32 10.13 3.86 -4.75
CA PRO A 32 9.74 3.16 -5.99
C PRO A 32 9.61 1.64 -5.86
N ASP A 33 10.40 1.03 -4.99
CA ASP A 33 10.39 -0.42 -4.72
C ASP A 33 9.01 -0.93 -4.23
N PHE A 34 8.21 -0.06 -3.62
CA PHE A 34 6.89 -0.40 -3.08
C PHE A 34 5.74 -0.06 -4.03
N GLU A 35 5.98 0.72 -5.08
CA GLU A 35 4.93 1.10 -6.02
C GLU A 35 4.22 -0.13 -6.60
N LYS A 36 4.98 -1.17 -6.94
CA LYS A 36 4.44 -2.38 -7.56
C LYS A 36 3.43 -3.09 -6.66
N ILE A 37 3.74 -3.23 -5.37
CA ILE A 37 2.84 -3.92 -4.42
C ILE A 37 1.63 -3.06 -4.05
N LEU A 38 1.77 -1.73 -4.01
CA LEU A 38 0.65 -0.81 -3.83
C LEU A 38 -0.28 -0.79 -5.04
N LYS A 39 0.26 -0.68 -6.26
CA LYS A 39 -0.50 -0.78 -7.51
C LYS A 39 -1.23 -2.12 -7.60
N GLU A 40 -0.62 -3.22 -7.19
CA GLU A 40 -1.28 -4.53 -7.09
C GLU A 40 -2.45 -4.53 -6.09
N ALA A 41 -2.31 -3.89 -4.94
CA ALA A 41 -3.40 -3.78 -3.97
C ALA A 41 -4.55 -2.90 -4.49
N LEU A 42 -4.23 -1.79 -5.16
CA LEU A 42 -5.21 -0.90 -5.81
C LEU A 42 -5.96 -1.61 -6.94
N ARG A 43 -5.24 -2.38 -7.77
CA ARG A 43 -5.81 -3.23 -8.82
C ARG A 43 -6.83 -4.22 -8.27
N ILE A 44 -6.45 -4.97 -7.22
CA ILE A 44 -7.35 -5.93 -6.56
C ILE A 44 -8.61 -5.21 -6.06
N ARG A 45 -8.45 -4.01 -5.49
CA ARG A 45 -9.59 -3.22 -4.99
C ARG A 45 -10.53 -2.74 -6.11
N LYS A 46 -9.99 -2.44 -7.30
CA LYS A 46 -10.75 -2.10 -8.50
C LYS A 46 -11.41 -3.28 -9.19
N GLY A 47 -11.02 -4.52 -8.86
CA GLY A 47 -11.52 -5.71 -9.55
C GLY A 47 -10.90 -5.95 -10.93
N GLU A 48 -9.76 -5.32 -11.22
CA GLU A 48 -9.03 -5.53 -12.48
C GLU A 48 -8.40 -6.94 -12.49
N SER A 49 -8.40 -7.65 -13.62
CA SER A 49 -8.06 -9.08 -13.68
C SER A 49 -6.56 -9.38 -13.71
N LYS A 50 -5.75 -8.54 -14.38
CA LYS A 50 -4.34 -8.85 -14.67
C LYS A 50 -3.38 -8.42 -13.55
N SER A 51 -2.83 -9.37 -12.80
CA SER A 51 -1.84 -9.10 -11.75
C SER A 51 -0.54 -8.50 -12.30
N TYR A 52 0.07 -7.59 -11.52
CA TYR A 52 1.43 -7.11 -11.79
C TYR A 52 2.52 -8.11 -11.37
N TYR A 53 2.13 -9.19 -10.68
CA TYR A 53 3.03 -10.22 -10.19
C TYR A 53 2.84 -11.53 -10.96
N SER A 54 3.93 -12.08 -11.49
CA SER A 54 3.97 -13.43 -12.04
C SER A 54 4.23 -14.50 -10.97
N SER A 55 4.70 -14.10 -9.77
CA SER A 55 5.04 -15.01 -8.67
C SER A 55 4.32 -14.61 -7.38
N PRO A 56 3.55 -15.53 -6.76
CA PRO A 56 2.89 -15.27 -5.48
C PRO A 56 3.90 -15.10 -4.33
N PHE A 57 5.05 -15.77 -4.40
CA PHE A 57 6.12 -15.63 -3.40
C PHE A 57 6.76 -14.24 -3.44
N LYS A 58 7.00 -13.71 -4.65
CA LYS A 58 7.51 -12.34 -4.80
C LYS A 58 6.50 -11.31 -4.29
N ARG A 59 5.20 -11.50 -4.59
CA ARG A 59 4.13 -10.64 -4.04
C ARG A 59 4.12 -10.66 -2.52
N ARG A 60 4.24 -11.84 -1.90
CA ARG A 60 4.29 -12.00 -0.44
C ARG A 60 5.51 -11.31 0.16
N LYS A 61 6.70 -11.50 -0.43
CA LYS A 61 7.94 -10.84 0.00
C LYS A 61 7.77 -9.32 -0.01
N ASP A 62 7.30 -8.75 -1.12
CA ASP A 62 7.14 -7.30 -1.25
C ASP A 62 6.05 -6.76 -0.30
N THR A 63 5.00 -7.53 -0.03
CA THR A 63 3.98 -7.19 0.99
C THR A 63 4.61 -7.08 2.38
N LEU A 64 5.44 -8.05 2.76
CA LEU A 64 6.14 -8.03 4.05
C LEU A 64 7.11 -6.85 4.11
N SER A 65 7.95 -6.67 3.10
CA SER A 65 8.90 -5.55 3.02
C SER A 65 8.21 -4.20 3.15
N PHE A 66 7.05 -4.01 2.52
CA PHE A 66 6.28 -2.78 2.69
C PHE A 66 5.74 -2.60 4.10
N MET A 67 5.24 -3.65 4.75
CA MET A 67 4.77 -3.54 6.14
C MET A 67 5.91 -3.17 7.09
N TRP A 68 7.09 -3.76 6.91
CA TRP A 68 8.29 -3.41 7.67
C TRP A 68 8.72 -1.95 7.45
N TYR A 69 8.51 -1.42 6.25
CA TYR A 69 8.76 0.00 5.96
C TYR A 69 7.72 0.93 6.61
N MET A 70 6.43 0.57 6.56
CA MET A 70 5.35 1.43 7.05
C MET A 70 5.22 1.49 8.57
N ILE A 71 5.46 0.37 9.28
CA ILE A 71 5.24 0.30 10.73
C ILE A 71 6.05 1.37 11.50
N PRO A 72 7.35 1.60 11.21
CA PRO A 72 8.11 2.65 11.88
C PRO A 72 7.52 4.06 11.70
N GLN A 73 6.87 4.34 10.57
CA GLN A 73 6.31 5.66 10.25
C GLN A 73 5.16 6.10 11.18
N PHE A 74 4.66 5.21 12.04
CA PHE A 74 3.63 5.51 13.04
C PHE A 74 4.20 5.96 14.40
N ASN A 75 5.51 5.83 14.60
CA ASN A 75 6.20 6.20 15.84
C ASN A 75 7.03 7.48 15.72
N ASP A 76 7.07 8.07 14.52
CA ASP A 76 7.64 9.39 14.25
C ASP A 76 6.57 10.47 14.42
#